data_AF-A0A851CE58-F1
#
_entry.id   AF-A0A851CE58-F1
#
_cell.length_a   1.000
_cell.length_b   1.000
_cell.length_c   1.000
_cell.angle_alpha   90.00
_cell.angle_beta   90.00
_cell.angle_gamma   90.00
#
_symmetry.space_group_name_H-M   'P 1'
#
loop_
_entity.id
_entity.type
_entity.pdbx_description
1 polymer ?
#
loop_
_entity_poly.entity_id
_entity_poly.type
_entity_poly.pdbx_seq_one_letter_code
_entity_poly.pdbx_strand_id
1 'polypeptide(L)'
;KVRGMWTRITEMLTSLKKDKEILGSVLEGCVHQCILDGTGVVSSVPRLLVHRVESDKQKIFMSNLYEDGKLNFLAVIWLLNEALRMLRDELCQSELKELHRIENIVKLCHKALQDLNTDRLEREQQHYVSMRESISRKQEDWEMKWKTFLGQCPFNL
;
A
#
# COMPACT_ATOMS: atom_id res chain seq x y z
N LYS A 1 -66.09 -9.88 -51.50
CA LYS A 1 -65.06 -10.76 -50.90
C LYS A 1 -63.64 -10.38 -51.35
N VAL A 2 -63.35 -10.34 -52.66
CA VAL A 2 -62.02 -9.96 -53.21
C VAL A 2 -61.58 -8.56 -52.79
N ARG A 3 -62.46 -7.55 -52.87
CA ARG A 3 -62.14 -6.16 -52.48
C ARG A 3 -61.69 -6.04 -51.02
N GLY A 4 -62.36 -6.75 -50.10
CA GLY A 4 -61.98 -6.74 -48.68
C GLY A 4 -60.66 -7.45 -48.38
N MET A 5 -60.33 -8.51 -49.14
CA MET A 5 -59.01 -9.14 -49.06
C MET A 5 -57.91 -8.21 -49.59
N TRP A 6 -58.18 -7.51 -50.70
CA TRP A 6 -57.23 -6.55 -51.28
C TRP A 6 -56.95 -5.39 -50.32
N THR A 7 -57.97 -4.84 -49.67
CA THR A 7 -57.80 -3.80 -48.65
C THR A 7 -56.90 -4.27 -47.51
N ARG A 8 -57.13 -5.46 -46.95
CA ARG A 8 -56.28 -6.03 -45.88
C ARG A 8 -54.83 -6.24 -46.31
N ILE A 9 -54.60 -6.72 -47.53
CA ILE A 9 -53.24 -6.91 -48.05
C ILE A 9 -52.54 -5.55 -48.19
N THR A 10 -53.25 -4.54 -48.66
CA THR A 10 -52.71 -3.19 -48.86
C THR A 10 -52.37 -2.55 -47.50
N GLU A 11 -53.26 -2.67 -46.52
CA GLU A 11 -53.03 -2.22 -45.14
C GLU A 11 -51.79 -2.89 -44.52
N MET A 12 -51.68 -4.22 -44.64
CA MET A 12 -50.53 -4.97 -44.14
C MET A 12 -49.23 -4.60 -44.86
N LEU A 13 -49.27 -4.33 -46.17
CA LEU A 13 -48.11 -3.87 -46.92
C LEU A 13 -47.66 -2.47 -46.46
N THR A 14 -48.61 -1.58 -46.18
CA THR A 14 -48.31 -0.23 -45.68
C THR A 14 -47.76 -0.22 -44.26
N SER A 15 -48.26 -1.08 -43.37
CA SER A 15 -47.69 -1.22 -42.02
C SER A 15 -46.27 -1.75 -42.08
N LEU A 16 -46.03 -2.79 -42.90
CA LEU A 16 -44.69 -3.38 -43.05
C LEU A 16 -43.68 -2.40 -43.64
N LYS A 17 -44.13 -1.52 -44.56
CA LYS A 17 -43.29 -0.45 -45.10
C LYS A 17 -42.87 0.56 -44.02
N LYS A 18 -43.79 0.93 -43.13
CA LYS A 18 -43.51 1.85 -42.02
C LYS A 18 -42.55 1.24 -41.01
N ASP A 19 -42.72 -0.05 -40.68
CA ASP A 19 -41.81 -0.77 -39.77
C ASP A 19 -40.40 -0.89 -40.38
N LYS A 20 -40.31 -1.10 -41.69
CA LYS A 20 -39.04 -1.11 -42.43
C LYS A 20 -38.35 0.26 -42.40
N GLU A 21 -39.09 1.35 -42.54
CA GLU A 21 -38.54 2.71 -42.46
C GLU A 21 -38.04 3.03 -41.04
N ILE A 22 -38.77 2.63 -39.99
CA ILE A 22 -38.34 2.79 -38.60
C ILE A 22 -37.04 2.01 -38.32
N LEU A 23 -36.97 0.75 -38.76
CA LEU A 23 -35.74 -0.04 -38.67
C LEU A 23 -34.59 0.60 -39.47
N GLY A 24 -34.88 1.13 -40.65
CA GLY A 24 -33.92 1.89 -41.45
C GLY A 24 -33.35 3.09 -40.70
N SER A 25 -34.21 3.91 -40.08
CA SER A 25 -33.81 5.07 -39.30
C SER A 25 -33.09 4.72 -37.99
N VAL A 26 -33.39 3.58 -37.37
CA VAL A 26 -32.63 3.07 -36.21
C VAL A 26 -31.24 2.60 -36.63
N LEU A 27 -31.11 1.92 -37.78
CA LEU A 27 -29.82 1.54 -38.34
C LEU A 27 -29.01 2.77 -38.81
N GLU A 28 -29.65 3.77 -39.43
CA GLU A 28 -29.03 5.06 -39.76
C GLU A 28 -28.68 5.88 -38.51
N GLY A 29 -29.48 5.79 -37.44
CA GLY A 29 -29.17 6.38 -36.13
C GLY A 29 -27.98 5.70 -35.44
N CYS A 30 -27.70 4.44 -35.77
CA CYS A 30 -26.51 3.69 -35.34
C CYS A 30 -25.23 4.05 -36.12
N VAL A 31 -25.24 5.07 -36.99
CA VAL A 31 -24.06 5.54 -37.75
C VAL A 31 -22.91 6.05 -36.84
N HIS A 32 -23.15 6.22 -35.53
CA HIS A 32 -22.08 6.34 -34.54
C HIS A 32 -21.56 4.98 -34.03
N GLN A 33 -21.47 3.98 -34.90
CA GLN A 33 -20.61 2.82 -34.67
C GLN A 33 -19.15 3.32 -34.74
N CYS A 34 -18.67 3.90 -33.64
CA CYS A 34 -17.25 4.12 -33.43
C CYS A 34 -16.59 2.74 -33.42
N ILE A 35 -15.98 2.36 -34.54
CA ILE A 35 -15.16 1.16 -34.63
C ILE A 35 -13.89 1.46 -33.82
N LEU A 36 -13.85 0.97 -32.59
CA LEU A 36 -12.65 0.93 -31.78
C LEU A 36 -11.79 -0.23 -32.31
N ASP A 37 -10.95 0.05 -33.31
CA ASP A 37 -9.98 -0.90 -33.88
C ASP A 37 -8.52 -0.50 -33.60
N GLY A 38 -8.30 0.71 -33.07
CA GLY A 38 -6.99 1.19 -32.69
C GLY A 38 -6.06 1.44 -33.88
N THR A 39 -6.56 1.56 -35.12
CA THR A 39 -5.77 1.65 -36.35
C THR A 39 -4.85 2.90 -36.42
N GLY A 40 -5.00 3.86 -35.50
CA GLY A 40 -4.11 5.01 -35.34
C GLY A 40 -3.26 5.04 -34.08
N VAL A 41 -3.31 4.00 -33.24
CA VAL A 41 -2.63 3.97 -31.93
C VAL A 41 -1.38 3.09 -32.02
N VAL A 42 -0.21 3.72 -31.91
CA VAL A 42 1.07 3.02 -31.76
C VAL A 42 1.31 2.79 -30.26
N SER A 43 1.21 1.53 -29.82
CA SER A 43 1.47 1.16 -28.43
C SER A 43 2.91 0.68 -28.25
N SER A 44 3.74 1.48 -27.58
CA SER A 44 5.08 1.07 -27.17
C SER A 44 5.05 0.42 -25.79
N VAL A 45 5.44 -0.86 -25.71
CA VAL A 45 5.51 -1.58 -24.43
C VAL A 45 6.90 -1.39 -23.80
N PRO A 46 7.01 -0.90 -22.55
CA PRO A 46 8.26 -0.82 -21.83
C PRO A 46 8.98 -2.17 -21.72
N ARG A 47 10.29 -2.21 -21.95
CA ARG A 47 11.09 -3.46 -21.96
C ARG A 47 10.99 -4.29 -20.67
N LEU A 48 10.87 -3.62 -19.53
CA LEU A 48 10.72 -4.28 -18.23
C LEU A 48 9.44 -5.12 -18.16
N LEU A 49 8.33 -4.61 -18.72
CA LEU A 49 7.07 -5.35 -18.83
C LEU A 49 7.21 -6.54 -19.76
N VAL A 50 7.85 -6.35 -20.91
CA VAL A 50 8.10 -7.44 -21.88
C VAL A 50 8.84 -8.59 -21.22
N HIS A 51 9.97 -8.31 -20.55
CA HIS A 51 10.78 -9.33 -19.90
C HIS A 51 10.00 -10.09 -18.82
N ARG A 52 9.17 -9.40 -18.01
CA ARG A 52 8.38 -10.05 -16.96
C ARG A 52 7.27 -10.92 -17.55
N VAL A 53 6.54 -10.40 -18.54
CA VAL A 53 5.49 -11.12 -19.27
C VAL A 53 6.02 -12.38 -19.94
N GLU A 54 7.19 -12.30 -20.58
CA GLU A 54 7.85 -13.46 -21.21
C GLU A 54 8.35 -14.49 -20.19
N SER A 55 8.75 -14.02 -19.00
CA SER A 55 9.19 -14.89 -17.90
C SER A 55 8.03 -15.54 -17.13
N ASP A 56 6.83 -14.96 -17.17
CA ASP A 56 5.67 -15.44 -16.43
C ASP A 56 5.06 -16.66 -17.15
N LYS A 57 4.91 -17.78 -16.44
CA LYS A 57 4.47 -19.05 -17.01
C LYS A 57 3.00 -19.05 -17.47
N GLN A 58 2.26 -17.97 -17.20
CA GLN A 58 0.87 -17.78 -17.64
C GLN A 58 0.84 -17.34 -19.12
N LYS A 59 1.19 -18.26 -20.00
CA LYS A 59 1.08 -18.16 -21.48
C LYS A 59 -0.35 -17.94 -22.02
N ILE A 60 -1.33 -17.71 -21.15
CA ILE A 60 -2.76 -17.88 -21.45
C ILE A 60 -3.28 -16.75 -22.37
N PHE A 61 -2.64 -15.58 -22.36
CA PHE A 61 -3.04 -14.41 -23.16
C PHE A 61 -2.01 -13.96 -24.19
N MET A 62 -1.19 -14.87 -24.70
CA MET A 62 -0.29 -14.60 -25.83
C MET A 62 -1.07 -14.51 -27.16
N SER A 63 -2.18 -13.76 -27.21
CA SER A 63 -2.61 -13.17 -28.47
C SER A 63 -1.70 -11.97 -28.72
N ASN A 64 -1.27 -11.79 -29.96
CA ASN A 64 -0.46 -10.64 -30.33
C ASN A 64 -1.21 -9.35 -29.95
N LEU A 65 -0.46 -8.32 -29.55
CA LEU A 65 -1.04 -7.00 -29.26
C LEU A 65 -1.88 -6.47 -30.43
N TYR A 66 -1.56 -6.93 -31.64
CA TYR A 66 -2.33 -6.72 -32.85
C TYR A 66 -2.82 -8.05 -33.42
N GLU A 67 -4.11 -8.13 -33.73
CA GLU A 67 -4.77 -9.25 -34.38
C GLU A 67 -5.44 -8.72 -35.65
N ASP A 68 -5.11 -9.29 -36.82
CA ASP A 68 -5.54 -8.79 -38.15
C ASP A 68 -5.26 -7.30 -38.41
N GLY A 69 -4.16 -6.78 -37.86
CA GLY A 69 -3.77 -5.37 -37.99
C GLY A 69 -4.58 -4.42 -37.09
N LYS A 70 -5.44 -4.95 -36.22
CA LYS A 70 -6.22 -4.19 -35.23
C LYS A 70 -5.70 -4.45 -33.83
N LEU A 71 -5.84 -3.47 -32.95
CA LEU A 71 -5.39 -3.61 -31.57
C LEU A 71 -6.27 -4.61 -30.82
N ASN A 72 -5.65 -5.62 -30.22
CA ASN A 72 -6.35 -6.55 -29.34
C ASN A 72 -6.50 -5.91 -27.95
N PHE A 73 -7.67 -5.33 -27.68
CA PHE A 73 -7.94 -4.65 -26.41
C PHE A 73 -7.83 -5.56 -25.19
N LEU A 74 -8.08 -6.86 -25.33
CA LEU A 74 -7.96 -7.81 -24.23
C LEU A 74 -6.49 -8.00 -23.84
N ALA A 75 -5.59 -8.08 -24.83
CA ALA A 75 -4.15 -8.10 -24.61
C ALA A 75 -3.65 -6.78 -23.98
N VAL A 76 -4.20 -5.64 -24.41
CA VAL A 76 -3.87 -4.32 -23.83
C VAL A 76 -4.32 -4.22 -22.37
N ILE A 77 -5.55 -4.59 -22.06
CA ILE A 77 -6.09 -4.57 -20.69
C ILE A 77 -5.27 -5.49 -19.79
N TRP A 78 -4.92 -6.67 -20.28
CA TRP A 78 -4.07 -7.60 -19.55
C TRP A 78 -2.70 -6.99 -19.25
N LEU A 79 -2.05 -6.39 -20.25
CA LEU A 79 -0.74 -5.75 -20.10
C LEU A 79 -0.78 -4.56 -19.11
N LEU A 80 -1.86 -3.77 -19.14
CA LEU A 80 -2.08 -2.67 -18.19
C LEU A 80 -2.24 -3.19 -16.76
N ASN A 81 -3.03 -4.26 -16.57
CA ASN A 81 -3.18 -4.88 -15.26
C ASN A 81 -1.85 -5.44 -14.74
N GLU A 82 -1.03 -5.97 -15.63
CA GLU A 82 0.30 -6.47 -15.28
C GLU A 82 1.25 -5.33 -14.85
N ALA A 83 1.20 -4.20 -15.54
CA ALA A 83 1.94 -3.00 -15.16
C ALA A 83 1.51 -2.45 -13.80
N LEU A 84 0.21 -2.39 -13.55
CA LEU A 84 -0.33 -1.98 -12.25
C LEU A 84 0.09 -2.95 -11.14
N ARG A 85 0.11 -4.24 -11.41
CA ARG A 85 0.60 -5.27 -10.48
C ARG A 85 2.07 -5.04 -10.13
N MET A 86 2.94 -4.81 -11.13
CA MET A 86 4.35 -4.49 -10.88
C MET A 86 4.53 -3.26 -10.01
N LEU A 87 3.85 -2.17 -10.35
CA LEU A 87 3.96 -0.91 -9.59
C LEU A 87 3.55 -1.10 -8.13
N ARG A 88 2.44 -1.83 -7.90
CA ARG A 88 1.99 -2.15 -6.54
C ARG A 88 3.00 -3.02 -5.78
N ASP A 89 3.57 -4.03 -6.44
CA ASP A 89 4.53 -4.92 -5.81
C ASP A 89 5.81 -4.16 -5.41
N GLU A 90 6.30 -3.25 -6.26
CA GLU A 90 7.45 -2.39 -5.97
C GLU A 90 7.19 -1.42 -4.81
N LEU A 91 6.03 -0.75 -4.82
CA LEU A 91 5.61 0.15 -3.73
C LEU A 91 5.53 -0.60 -2.40
N CYS A 92 4.88 -1.76 -2.38
CA CYS A 92 4.74 -2.60 -1.19
C CYS A 92 6.11 -3.04 -0.64
N GLN A 93 7.05 -3.42 -1.51
CA GLN A 93 8.41 -3.74 -1.08
C GLN A 93 9.16 -2.53 -0.51
N SER A 94 8.96 -1.34 -1.08
CA SER A 94 9.57 -0.10 -0.57
C SER A 94 9.02 0.25 0.81
N GLU A 95 7.70 0.21 0.98
CA GLU A 95 7.03 0.46 2.26
C GLU A 95 7.47 -0.53 3.34
N LEU A 96 7.56 -1.82 2.99
CA LEU A 96 8.03 -2.86 3.91
C LEU A 96 9.47 -2.61 4.38
N LYS A 97 10.36 -2.17 3.48
CA LYS A 97 11.75 -1.82 3.82
C LYS A 97 11.83 -0.64 4.79
N GLU A 98 11.04 0.40 4.54
CA GLU A 98 10.98 1.56 5.44
C GLU A 98 10.38 1.21 6.80
N LEU A 99 9.33 0.38 6.85
CA LEU A 99 8.79 -0.12 8.12
C LEU A 99 9.83 -0.91 8.91
N HIS A 100 10.58 -1.79 8.25
CA HIS A 100 11.64 -2.56 8.92
C HIS A 100 12.78 -1.64 9.42
N ARG A 101 13.12 -0.60 8.67
CA ARG A 101 14.09 0.42 9.10
C ARG A 101 13.59 1.15 10.35
N ILE A 102 12.34 1.59 10.38
CA ILE A 102 11.73 2.25 11.54
C ILE A 102 11.71 1.31 12.74
N GLU A 103 11.31 0.05 12.55
CA GLU A 103 11.29 -0.97 13.61
C GLU A 103 12.68 -1.15 14.25
N ASN A 104 13.73 -1.21 13.43
CA ASN A 104 15.11 -1.32 13.92
C ASN A 104 15.55 -0.08 14.70
N ILE A 105 15.19 1.13 14.24
CA ILE A 105 15.45 2.38 14.97
C ILE A 105 14.74 2.36 16.33
N VAL A 106 13.46 1.96 16.36
CA VAL A 106 12.68 1.88 17.62
C VAL A 106 13.31 0.88 18.59
N LYS A 107 13.76 -0.29 18.12
CA LYS A 107 14.47 -1.27 18.95
C LYS A 107 15.76 -0.71 19.54
N LEU A 108 16.55 0.01 18.74
CA LEU A 108 17.79 0.66 19.20
C LEU A 108 17.50 1.75 20.24
N CYS A 109 16.51 2.62 19.99
CA CYS A 109 16.09 3.63 20.95
C CYS A 109 15.58 3.02 22.25
N HIS A 110 14.79 1.93 22.17
CA HIS A 110 14.30 1.23 23.35
C HIS A 110 15.45 0.67 24.19
N LYS A 111 16.44 0.03 23.54
CA LYS A 111 17.62 -0.47 24.23
C LYS A 111 18.41 0.66 24.90
N ALA A 112 18.67 1.75 24.17
CA ALA A 112 19.35 2.91 24.74
C ALA A 112 18.60 3.52 25.94
N LEU A 113 17.26 3.54 25.90
CA LEU A 113 16.44 3.98 27.04
C LEU A 113 16.52 3.03 28.23
N GLN A 114 16.60 1.72 28.01
CA GLN A 114 16.80 0.75 29.08
C GLN A 114 18.18 0.91 29.72
N ASP A 115 19.22 1.05 28.92
CA ASP A 115 20.59 1.27 29.38
C ASP A 115 20.68 2.56 30.22
N LEU A 116 20.13 3.68 29.71
CA LEU A 116 20.09 4.96 30.43
C LEU A 116 19.31 4.90 31.75
N ASN A 117 18.22 4.14 31.81
CA ASN A 117 17.48 3.94 33.05
C ASN A 117 18.27 3.13 34.07
N THR A 118 19.04 2.15 33.60
CA THR A 118 19.92 1.34 34.45
C THR A 118 21.04 2.20 35.01
N ASP A 119 21.73 2.98 34.17
CA ASP A 119 22.77 3.93 34.57
C ASP A 119 22.25 4.99 35.55
N ARG A 120 20.99 5.41 35.40
CA ARG A 120 20.34 6.33 36.33
C ARG A 120 20.17 5.69 37.70
N LEU A 121 19.61 4.46 37.74
CA LEU A 121 19.39 3.74 39.00
C LEU A 121 20.71 3.45 39.72
N GLU A 122 21.75 3.05 38.98
CA GLU A 122 23.08 2.82 39.56
C GLU A 122 23.68 4.09 40.18
N ARG A 123 23.56 5.23 39.50
CA ARG A 123 24.01 6.52 40.04
C ARG A 123 23.22 6.95 41.28
N GLU A 124 21.90 6.78 41.27
CA GLU A 124 21.05 7.06 42.43
C GLU A 124 21.47 6.20 43.63
N GLN A 125 21.72 4.90 43.42
CA GLN A 125 22.18 3.99 44.46
C GLN A 125 23.58 4.36 44.98
N GLN A 126 24.53 4.67 44.11
CA GLN A 126 25.87 5.10 44.49
C GLN A 126 25.84 6.39 45.31
N HIS A 127 25.00 7.36 44.91
CA HIS A 127 24.85 8.60 45.65
C HIS A 127 24.26 8.37 47.04
N TYR A 128 23.26 7.50 47.17
CA TYR A 128 22.70 7.12 48.46
C TYR A 128 23.73 6.46 49.38
N VAL A 129 24.51 5.51 48.86
CA VAL A 129 25.58 4.83 49.63
C VAL A 129 26.64 5.84 50.08
N SER A 130 27.12 6.68 49.17
CA SER A 130 28.12 7.72 49.49
C SER A 130 27.60 8.71 50.55
N MET A 131 26.34 9.13 50.44
CA MET A 131 25.71 10.00 51.43
C MET A 131 25.64 9.33 52.80
N ARG A 132 25.19 8.06 52.86
CA ARG A 132 25.10 7.29 54.11
C ARG A 132 26.47 7.13 54.79
N GLU A 133 27.50 6.81 54.01
CA GLU A 133 28.89 6.72 54.52
C GLU A 133 29.41 8.07 55.03
N SER A 134 29.08 9.17 54.35
CA SER A 134 29.46 10.51 54.80
C SER A 134 28.77 10.91 56.11
N ILE A 135 27.50 10.51 56.29
CA ILE A 135 26.74 10.72 57.52
C ILE A 135 27.33 9.89 58.66
N SER A 136 27.62 8.60 58.43
CA SER A 136 28.24 7.73 59.44
C SER A 136 29.56 8.29 59.94
N ARG A 137 30.46 8.72 59.03
CA ARG A 137 31.73 9.35 59.39
C ARG A 137 31.55 10.61 60.23
N LYS A 138 30.64 11.50 59.83
CA LYS A 138 30.34 12.71 60.61
C LYS A 138 29.75 12.38 61.99
N GLN A 139 28.95 11.31 62.07
CA GLN A 139 28.37 10.86 63.33
C GLN A 139 29.47 10.33 64.28
N GLU A 140 30.37 9.48 63.77
CA GLU A 140 31.53 8.97 64.52
C GLU A 140 32.45 10.11 65.00
N ASP A 141 32.73 11.10 64.14
CA ASP A 141 33.51 12.29 64.49
C ASP A 141 32.86 13.08 65.63
N TRP A 142 31.54 13.25 65.57
CA TRP A 142 30.78 13.90 66.64
C TRP A 142 30.81 13.09 67.92
N GLU A 143 30.64 11.78 67.82
CA GLU A 143 30.67 10.87 68.96
C GLU A 143 32.01 10.93 69.71
N MET A 144 33.12 10.94 68.96
CA MET A 144 34.47 11.10 69.49
C MET A 144 34.67 12.47 70.17
N LYS A 145 34.19 13.55 69.56
CA LYS A 145 34.22 14.89 70.17
C LYS A 145 33.46 14.91 71.50
N TRP A 146 32.23 14.42 71.52
CA TRP A 146 31.42 14.39 72.73
C TRP A 146 32.06 13.56 73.84
N LYS A 147 32.60 12.38 73.51
CA LYS A 147 33.32 11.52 74.45
C LYS A 147 34.56 12.22 75.05
N THR A 148 35.23 13.06 74.27
CA THR A 148 36.41 13.81 74.73
C THR A 148 36.02 14.93 75.70
N PHE A 149 34.91 15.65 75.44
CA PHE A 149 34.47 16.76 76.29
C PHE A 149 33.70 16.31 77.55
N LEU A 150 32.88 15.26 77.46
CA LEU A 150 31.98 14.82 78.53
C LEU A 150 32.45 13.52 79.21
N GLY A 151 33.49 12.87 78.71
CA GLY A 151 33.97 11.55 79.19
C GLY A 151 33.04 10.38 78.84
N GLN A 152 31.87 10.64 78.27
CA GLN A 152 30.82 9.68 77.94
C GLN A 152 30.17 10.03 76.60
N CYS A 153 29.57 9.06 75.94
CA CYS A 153 28.85 9.27 74.69
C CYS A 153 27.35 9.49 74.95
N PRO A 154 26.74 10.58 74.43
CA PRO A 154 25.33 10.90 74.69
C PRO A 154 24.31 9.99 74.00
N PHE A 155 24.74 9.13 73.07
CA PHE A 155 23.85 8.22 72.31
C PHE A 155 23.83 6.79 72.84
N ASN A 156 24.63 6.47 73.87
CA ASN A 156 24.62 5.18 74.54
C ASN A 156 23.73 5.27 75.79
N LEU A 157 22.42 5.18 75.58
CA LEU A 157 21.41 4.95 76.62
C LEU A 157 20.78 3.57 76.41
#